data_AF-A0A0D6KHG8-F1
#
_entry.id   AF-A0A0D6KHG8-F1
#
_cell.length_a   1.000
_cell.length_b   1.000
_cell.length_c   1.000
_cell.angle_alpha   90.00
_cell.angle_beta   90.00
_cell.angle_gamma   90.00
#
_symmetry.space_group_name_H-M   'P 1'
#
loop_
_entity.id
_entity.type
_entity.pdbx_description
1 polymer ?
#
loop_
_entity_poly.entity_id
_entity_poly.type
_entity_poly.pdbx_seq_one_letter_code
_entity_poly.pdbx_strand_id
1 'polypeptide(L)'
;MPTRVAGVENTPHVVGTGDNRVLLVLPDVYSSVGAALGVVKLVGDPPAGVPSTTVGRAVADGLIRKIRISYIGSNGKRKVSSLIVAGDKAMQARASLIGSTYQSHKILTAYYPTRIQLG
;
A
#
# COMPACT_ATOMS: atom_id res chain seq x y z
N MET A 1 14.26 -8.94 -2.29
CA MET A 1 14.09 -9.05 -0.82
C MET A 1 12.88 -8.22 -0.40
N PRO A 2 11.87 -8.78 0.28
CA PRO A 2 10.72 -8.02 0.75
C PRO A 2 11.22 -7.02 1.80
N THR A 3 10.90 -5.75 1.61
CA THR A 3 11.27 -4.67 2.52
C THR A 3 10.50 -4.89 3.83
N ARG A 4 11.08 -5.67 4.75
CA ARG A 4 10.53 -5.84 6.10
C ARG A 4 10.49 -4.47 6.76
N VAL A 5 9.30 -3.96 7.03
CA VAL A 5 9.15 -2.85 7.97
C VAL A 5 9.44 -3.45 9.35
N ALA A 6 10.55 -3.04 9.98
CA ALA A 6 10.96 -3.59 11.26
C ALA A 6 9.84 -3.41 12.30
N GLY A 7 9.46 -4.50 12.98
CA GLY A 7 8.45 -4.50 14.05
C GLY A 7 6.98 -4.57 13.60
N VAL A 8 6.70 -4.84 12.31
CA VAL A 8 5.32 -5.02 11.82
C VAL A 8 5.12 -6.43 11.28
N GLU A 9 4.10 -7.13 11.76
CA GLU A 9 3.73 -8.46 11.26
C GLU A 9 3.17 -8.38 9.83
N ASN A 10 3.53 -9.37 9.01
CA ASN A 10 2.97 -9.52 7.68
C ASN A 10 1.67 -10.30 7.78
N THR A 11 0.58 -9.70 7.30
CA THR A 11 -0.74 -10.32 7.29
C THR A 11 -1.27 -10.44 5.86
N PRO A 12 -2.14 -11.43 5.58
CA PRO A 12 -2.79 -11.54 4.29
C PRO A 12 -3.76 -10.37 4.09
N HIS A 13 -3.70 -9.76 2.92
CA HIS A 13 -4.57 -8.68 2.50
C HIS A 13 -5.14 -8.97 1.11
N VAL A 14 -6.39 -8.58 0.89
CA VAL A 14 -6.96 -8.48 -0.46
C VAL A 14 -6.71 -7.06 -0.97
N VAL A 15 -6.16 -6.94 -2.16
CA VAL A 15 -5.92 -5.67 -2.83
C VAL A 15 -6.75 -5.61 -4.11
N GLY A 16 -7.50 -4.53 -4.31
CA GLY A 16 -8.35 -4.30 -5.48
C GLY A 16 -9.83 -4.53 -5.23
N THR A 17 -10.63 -4.25 -6.26
CA THR A 17 -12.08 -4.43 -6.26
C THR A 17 -12.53 -5.24 -7.49
N GLY A 18 -13.68 -5.93 -7.38
CA GLY A 18 -14.23 -6.75 -8.46
C GLY A 18 -13.26 -7.86 -8.93
N ASP A 19 -13.10 -7.96 -10.25
CA ASP A 19 -12.28 -8.98 -10.93
C ASP A 19 -10.77 -8.72 -10.82
N ASN A 20 -10.37 -7.51 -10.41
CA ASN A 20 -8.96 -7.13 -10.21
C ASN A 20 -8.46 -7.38 -8.78
N ARG A 21 -9.19 -8.20 -8.00
CA ARG A 21 -8.81 -8.56 -6.63
C ARG A 21 -7.64 -9.53 -6.64
N VAL A 22 -6.68 -9.27 -5.77
CA VAL A 22 -5.50 -10.12 -5.59
C VAL A 22 -5.22 -10.32 -4.11
N LEU A 23 -4.85 -11.53 -3.73
CA LEU A 23 -4.37 -11.83 -2.39
C LEU A 23 -2.87 -11.61 -2.30
N LEU A 24 -2.46 -10.71 -1.40
CA LEU A 24 -1.07 -10.34 -1.15
C LEU A 24 -0.76 -10.38 0.34
N VAL A 25 0.41 -10.88 0.69
CA VAL A 25 0.94 -10.76 2.05
C VAL A 25 1.66 -9.41 2.19
N LEU A 26 1.13 -8.53 3.03
CA LEU A 26 1.62 -7.16 3.23
C LEU A 26 1.79 -6.84 4.72
N PRO A 27 2.62 -5.85 5.10
CA PRO A 27 2.72 -5.39 6.48
C PRO A 27 1.38 -4.87 6.99
N ASP A 28 1.03 -5.15 8.25
CA ASP A 28 -0.20 -4.65 8.89
C ASP A 28 -0.12 -3.14 9.24
N VAL A 29 -0.05 -2.31 8.21
CA VAL A 29 0.00 -0.83 8.32
C VAL A 29 -1.19 -0.16 7.62
N TYR A 30 -2.13 -0.96 7.12
CA TYR A 30 -3.25 -0.52 6.29
C TYR A 30 -4.55 -0.32 7.07
N SER A 31 -4.56 -0.48 8.39
CA SER A 31 -5.78 -0.33 9.20
C SER A 31 -6.46 1.03 9.05
N SER A 32 -5.69 2.12 8.97
CA SER A 32 -6.22 3.49 8.85
C SER A 32 -6.31 4.03 7.41
N VAL A 33 -5.52 3.48 6.49
CA VAL A 33 -5.40 3.98 5.10
C VAL A 33 -5.86 2.97 4.04
N GLY A 34 -6.09 1.72 4.42
CA GLY A 34 -6.33 0.60 3.50
C GLY A 34 -7.54 0.79 2.62
N ALA A 35 -8.66 1.30 3.16
CA ALA A 35 -9.87 1.57 2.38
C ALA A 35 -9.63 2.55 1.22
N ALA A 36 -8.87 3.61 1.47
CA ALA A 36 -8.48 4.60 0.46
C ALA A 36 -7.55 4.01 -0.61
N LEU A 37 -6.77 2.99 -0.25
CA LEU A 37 -5.84 2.30 -1.14
C LEU A 37 -6.42 1.07 -1.84
N GLY A 38 -7.63 0.66 -1.46
CA GLY A 38 -8.22 -0.60 -1.92
C GLY A 38 -7.57 -1.83 -1.33
N VAL A 39 -6.98 -1.70 -0.14
CA VAL A 39 -6.33 -2.78 0.61
C VAL A 39 -7.21 -3.12 1.81
N VAL A 40 -7.61 -4.39 1.91
CA VAL A 40 -8.44 -4.90 2.99
C VAL A 40 -7.70 -6.03 3.68
N LYS A 41 -7.52 -5.92 5.01
CA LYS A 41 -6.92 -6.98 5.83
C LYS A 41 -7.85 -8.20 5.88
N LEU A 42 -7.31 -9.39 5.65
CA LEU A 42 -8.04 -10.64 5.87
C LEU A 42 -7.90 -11.05 7.33
N VAL A 43 -9.04 -11.37 7.95
CA VAL A 43 -9.13 -11.87 9.34
C VAL A 43 -9.62 -13.33 9.37
N GLY A 44 -9.84 -13.96 8.21
CA GLY A 44 -10.33 -15.32 8.07
C GLY A 44 -9.90 -15.96 6.75
N ASP A 45 -10.66 -16.97 6.31
CA ASP A 45 -10.34 -17.72 5.10
C ASP A 45 -10.30 -16.84 3.84
N PRO A 46 -9.40 -17.15 2.88
CA PRO A 46 -9.30 -16.42 1.65
C PRO A 46 -10.60 -16.55 0.83
N PRO A 47 -11.15 -15.45 0.31
CA PRO A 47 -12.36 -15.50 -0.52
C PRO A 47 -12.14 -16.37 -1.76
N ALA A 48 -13.10 -17.26 -2.04
CA ALA A 48 -13.04 -18.18 -3.15
C ALA A 48 -12.88 -17.43 -4.49
N GLY A 49 -11.96 -17.91 -5.34
CA GLY A 49 -11.72 -17.35 -6.67
C GLY A 49 -10.78 -16.13 -6.72
N VAL A 50 -10.22 -15.66 -5.59
CA VAL A 50 -9.22 -14.59 -5.61
C VAL A 50 -7.81 -15.17 -5.82
N PRO A 51 -7.13 -14.84 -6.93
CA PRO A 51 -5.78 -15.34 -7.18
C PRO A 51 -4.79 -14.76 -6.17
N SER A 52 -3.91 -15.61 -5.65
CA SER A 52 -2.75 -15.19 -4.88
C SER A 52 -1.56 -14.97 -5.80
N THR A 53 -0.80 -13.90 -5.58
CA THR A 53 0.45 -13.67 -6.32
C THR A 53 1.47 -12.94 -5.44
N THR A 54 2.65 -12.69 -6.01
CA THR A 54 3.68 -11.90 -5.32
C THR A 54 3.50 -10.42 -5.65
N VAL A 55 3.93 -9.55 -4.73
CA VAL A 55 3.95 -8.09 -4.95
C VAL A 55 4.69 -7.72 -6.23
N GLY A 56 5.78 -8.42 -6.57
CA GLY A 56 6.55 -8.15 -7.79
C GLY A 56 5.73 -8.40 -9.06
N ARG A 57 5.04 -9.53 -9.11
CA ARG A 57 4.22 -9.92 -10.26
C ARG A 57 2.96 -9.07 -10.37
N ALA A 58 2.26 -8.81 -9.27
CA ALA A 58 1.11 -7.89 -9.27
C ALA A 58 1.45 -6.46 -9.71
N VAL A 59 2.68 -5.97 -9.46
CA VAL A 59 3.15 -4.69 -9.99
C VAL A 59 3.40 -4.76 -11.49
N ALA A 60 4.01 -5.85 -11.97
CA ALA A 60 4.26 -6.06 -13.39
C ALA A 60 2.96 -6.17 -14.20
N ASP A 61 1.96 -6.85 -13.64
CA ASP A 61 0.64 -7.05 -14.25
C ASP A 61 -0.25 -5.79 -14.12
N GLY A 62 0.21 -4.73 -13.45
CA GLY A 62 -0.52 -3.47 -13.28
C GLY A 62 -1.68 -3.51 -12.27
N LEU A 63 -1.90 -4.65 -11.61
CA LEU A 63 -2.94 -4.86 -10.61
C LEU A 63 -2.74 -4.00 -9.36
N ILE A 64 -1.47 -3.71 -9.02
CA ILE A 64 -1.12 -2.83 -7.91
C ILE A 64 -0.04 -1.82 -8.30
N ARG A 65 0.02 -0.70 -7.57
CA ARG A 65 1.07 0.31 -7.68
C ARG A 65 1.69 0.62 -6.32
N LYS A 66 2.96 1.02 -6.33
CA LYS A 66 3.66 1.51 -5.14
C LYS A 66 3.51 3.02 -5.05
N ILE A 67 2.95 3.51 -3.95
CA ILE A 67 2.92 4.94 -3.62
C ILE A 67 3.89 5.23 -2.49
N ARG A 68 4.62 6.34 -2.57
CA ARG A 68 5.44 6.84 -1.47
C ARG A 68 4.69 7.92 -0.71
N ILE A 69 4.66 7.79 0.61
CA ILE A 69 4.12 8.79 1.53
C ILE A 69 5.24 9.38 2.37
N SER A 70 5.08 10.65 2.75
CA SER A 70 5.93 11.27 3.76
C SER A 70 5.11 11.84 4.91
N TYR A 71 5.64 11.73 6.12
CA TYR A 71 5.02 12.16 7.36
C TYR A 71 6.09 12.60 8.36
N ILE A 72 5.71 13.33 9.40
CA ILE A 72 6.60 13.68 10.52
C ILE A 72 6.50 12.58 11.57
N GLY A 73 7.60 11.90 11.85
CA GLY A 73 7.65 10.88 12.89
C GLY A 73 7.77 11.48 14.29
N SER A 74 7.65 10.64 15.33
CA SER A 74 7.66 11.07 16.75
C SER A 74 8.87 11.92 17.17
N ASN A 75 10.01 11.80 16.46
CA ASN A 75 11.24 12.55 16.75
C ASN A 75 11.31 13.90 15.99
N GLY A 76 10.19 14.38 15.44
CA GLY A 76 10.11 15.61 14.64
C GLY A 76 10.76 15.51 13.24
N LYS A 77 11.37 14.38 12.90
CA LYS A 77 12.03 14.16 11.60
C LYS A 77 11.05 13.65 10.55
N ARG A 78 11.18 14.15 9.32
CA ARG A 78 10.43 13.66 8.16
C ARG A 78 10.85 12.22 7.84
N LYS A 79 9.87 11.33 7.76
CA LYS A 79 10.03 9.93 7.34
C LYS A 79 9.31 9.70 6.02
N VAL A 80 9.78 8.70 5.28
CA VAL A 80 9.18 8.26 4.02
C VAL A 80 8.87 6.77 4.13
N SER A 81 7.70 6.36 3.68
CA SER A 81 7.29 4.95 3.61
C SER A 81 6.65 4.63 2.27
N SER A 82 6.76 3.38 1.84
CA SER A 82 6.15 2.89 0.61
C SER A 82 4.93 2.05 0.97
N LEU A 83 3.80 2.34 0.33
CA LEU A 83 2.54 1.62 0.47
C LEU A 83 2.13 1.01 -0.86
N ILE A 84 1.30 -0.03 -0.78
CA ILE A 84 0.66 -0.66 -1.92
C ILE A 84 -0.73 -0.04 -2.12
N VAL A 85 -1.05 0.24 -3.37
CA VAL A 85 -2.34 0.75 -3.83
C VAL A 85 -2.86 -0.18 -4.90
N ALA A 86 -4.16 -0.44 -4.90
CA ALA A 86 -4.81 -1.11 -6.01
C ALA A 86 -4.74 -0.25 -7.28
N GLY A 87 -4.59 -0.89 -8.44
CA GLY A 87 -4.42 -0.21 -9.73
C GLY A 87 -5.58 0.69 -10.09
N ASP A 88 -6.81 0.25 -9.80
CA ASP A 88 -8.07 0.98 -10.00
C ASP A 88 -8.16 2.26 -9.16
N LYS A 89 -7.63 2.24 -7.93
CA LYS A 89 -7.63 3.38 -7.00
C LYS A 89 -6.40 4.27 -7.12
N ALA A 90 -5.44 3.95 -7.97
CA ALA A 90 -4.18 4.66 -8.05
C ALA A 90 -4.36 6.17 -8.34
N MET A 91 -5.27 6.57 -9.22
CA MET A 91 -5.48 7.99 -9.51
C MET A 91 -5.99 8.78 -8.31
N GLN A 92 -6.88 8.18 -7.51
CA GLN A 92 -7.53 8.86 -6.37
C GLN A 92 -6.71 8.76 -5.08
N ALA A 93 -5.94 7.68 -4.92
CA ALA A 93 -5.18 7.40 -3.71
C ALA A 93 -4.24 8.53 -3.29
N ARG A 94 -3.67 9.28 -4.25
CA ARG A 94 -2.80 10.42 -3.95
C ARG A 94 -3.53 11.51 -3.18
N ALA A 95 -4.75 11.86 -3.59
CA ALA A 95 -5.57 12.87 -2.91
C ALA A 95 -6.07 12.34 -1.56
N SER A 96 -6.56 11.10 -1.53
CA SER A 96 -7.12 10.49 -0.32
C SER A 96 -6.09 10.26 0.80
N LEU A 97 -4.80 10.08 0.44
CA LEU A 97 -3.75 9.90 1.43
C LEU A 97 -3.29 11.20 2.08
N ILE A 98 -3.38 12.35 1.41
CA ILE A 98 -2.92 13.62 1.99
C ILE A 98 -3.85 14.01 3.13
N GLY A 99 -3.29 14.27 4.31
CA GLY A 99 -4.06 14.57 5.51
C GLY A 99 -4.58 13.36 6.27
N SER A 100 -4.52 12.16 5.67
CA SER A 100 -4.83 10.90 6.37
C SER A 100 -3.74 10.54 7.40
N THR A 101 -4.09 9.67 8.33
CA THR A 101 -3.19 9.24 9.41
C THR A 101 -2.57 7.88 9.08
N TYR A 102 -1.25 7.78 9.17
CA TYR A 102 -0.46 6.55 9.01
C TYR A 102 0.40 6.35 10.24
N GLN A 103 0.25 5.21 10.94
CA GLN A 103 0.97 4.91 12.19
C GLN A 103 0.92 6.07 13.20
N SER A 104 -0.28 6.62 13.43
CA SER A 104 -0.52 7.78 14.30
C SER A 104 0.14 9.11 13.84
N HIS A 105 0.67 9.18 12.62
CA HIS A 105 1.27 10.37 12.04
C HIS A 105 0.47 10.87 10.82
N LYS A 106 0.32 12.20 10.71
CA LYS A 106 -0.35 12.81 9.57
C LYS A 106 0.53 12.75 8.32
N ILE A 107 -0.04 12.26 7.22
CA ILE A 107 0.62 12.24 5.92
C ILE A 107 0.63 13.66 5.36
N LEU A 108 1.82 14.14 5.00
CA LEU A 108 2.03 15.47 4.41
C LEU A 108 1.98 15.41 2.89
N THR A 109 2.61 14.40 2.30
CA THR A 109 2.70 14.27 0.84
C THR A 109 2.60 12.82 0.42
N ALA A 110 1.93 12.58 -0.70
CA ALA A 110 1.90 11.30 -1.38
C ALA A 110 2.31 11.47 -2.85
N TYR A 111 3.14 10.58 -3.37
CA TYR A 111 3.59 10.62 -4.77
C TYR A 111 3.93 9.22 -5.30
N TYR A 112 3.77 9.03 -6.60
CA TYR A 112 4.23 7.85 -7.29
C TYR A 112 5.71 8.02 -7.65
N PRO A 113 6.61 7.10 -7.26
CA PRO A 113 8.01 7.19 -7.62
C PRO A 113 8.16 7.02 -9.13
N THR A 114 8.50 8.09 -9.82
CA THR A 114 8.89 8.07 -11.23
C THR A 114 10.37 7.68 -11.33
N ARG A 115 10.71 6.77 -12.25
CA ARG A 115 12.12 6.55 -12.60
C ARG A 115 12.60 7.78 -13.33
N ILE A 116 13.61 8.46 -12.78
CA ILE A 116 14.37 9.47 -13.51
C ILE A 116 15.61 8.75 -14.01
N GLN A 117 15.76 8.64 -15.33
CA GLN A 117 17.03 8.22 -15.93
C GLN A 117 17.93 9.45 -15.92
N LEU A 118 18.92 9.45 -15.03
CA LEU A 118 20.00 10.43 -15.08
C LEU A 118 20.92 9.95 -16.21
N GLY A 119 20.90 10.70 -17.31
CA GLY A 119 21.80 10.48 -18.46
C GLY A 119 23.25 10.70 -18.08
#